data_AF-A0A7C0ULT5-F1
#
_entry.id   AF-A0A7C0ULT5-F1
#
_cell.length_a   1.000
_cell.length_b   1.000
_cell.length_c   1.000
_cell.angle_alpha   90.00
_cell.angle_beta   90.00
_cell.angle_gamma   90.00
#
_symmetry.space_group_name_H-M   'P 1'
#
loop_
_entity.id
_entity.type
_entity.pdbx_description
1 polymer ?
#
loop_
_entity_poly.entity_id
_entity_poly.type
_entity_poly.pdbx_seq_one_letter_code
_entity_poly.pdbx_strand_id
1 'polypeptide(L)' 'MKYKVLYKKTFLKELKKLPKKTREKIEVFCFNLVSESGNPSEIKGIEKLTGYDTFYKVRFGD' A
#
# COMPACT_ATOMS: atom_id res chain seq x y z
N MET A 1 -10.02 -15.22 -7.93
CA MET A 1 -8.57 -15.39 -7.66
C MET A 1 -8.16 -14.34 -6.63
N LYS A 2 -7.47 -14.73 -5.54
CA LYS A 2 -6.99 -13.78 -4.51
C LYS A 2 -5.48 -13.61 -4.69
N TYR A 3 -5.00 -12.38 -4.80
CA TYR A 3 -3.59 -12.11 -5.02
C TYR A 3 -2.80 -12.34 -3.74
N LYS A 4 -1.59 -12.91 -3.86
CA LYS A 4 -0.68 -13.05 -2.74
C LYS A 4 0.09 -11.75 -2.54
N VAL A 5 -0.20 -11.04 -1.45
CA VAL A 5 0.51 -9.81 -1.09
C VAL A 5 1.79 -10.16 -0.32
N LEU A 6 2.91 -9.56 -0.73
CA LEU A 6 4.22 -9.77 -0.11
C LEU A 6 4.81 -8.43 0.34
N TYR A 7 5.29 -8.38 1.58
CA TYR A 7 5.93 -7.20 2.13
C TYR A 7 7.43 -7.43 2.32
N LYS A 8 8.24 -6.47 1.88
CA LYS A 8 9.68 -6.47 2.20
C LYS A 8 9.87 -6.23 3.69
N LYS A 9 10.82 -6.94 4.30
CA LYS A 9 11.16 -6.74 5.73
C LYS A 9 11.58 -5.30 6.04
N THR A 10 12.20 -4.63 5.08
CA THR A 10 12.56 -3.19 5.19
C THR A 10 11.33 -2.31 5.27
N PHE A 11 10.29 -2.56 4.48
CA PHE A 11 9.02 -1.82 4.54
C PHE A 11 8.41 -1.88 5.95
N LEU A 12 8.33 -3.07 6.55
CA LEU A 12 7.75 -3.23 7.89
C LEU A 12 8.57 -2.48 8.96
N LYS A 13 9.90 -2.46 8.82
CA LYS A 13 10.78 -1.73 9.73
C LYS A 13 10.59 -0.22 9.63
N GLU A 14 10.45 0.31 8.42
CA GLU A 14 10.21 1.73 8.18
C GLU A 14 8.81 2.15 8.62
N LEU A 15 7.79 1.33 8.35
CA LEU A 15 6.41 1.56 8.79
C LEU A 15 6.32 1.74 10.31
N LYS A 16 7.05 0.92 11.07
CA LYS A 16 7.09 1.02 12.55
C LYS A 16 7.61 2.36 13.07
N LYS A 17 8.47 3.05 12.31
CA LYS A 17 9.07 4.34 12.69
C LYS A 17 8.13 5.53 12.50
N LEU A 18 7.03 5.36 11.77
CA LEU A 18 6.10 6.46 11.48
C LEU A 18 5.25 6.84 12.71
N PRO A 19 4.78 8.11 12.78
CA PRO A 19 3.83 8.54 13.81
C PRO A 19 2.57 7.66 13.81
N LYS A 20 2.04 7.36 15.01
CA LYS A 20 0.91 6.43 15.20
C LYS A 20 -0.26 6.71 14.25
N LYS A 21 -0.70 7.97 14.15
CA LYS A 21 -1.82 8.38 13.29
C LYS A 21 -1.59 8.09 11.81
N THR A 22 -0.37 8.27 11.31
CA THR A 22 -0.01 7.98 9.92
C THR A 22 0.18 6.48 9.70
N ARG A 23 0.83 5.81 10.66
CA ARG A 23 1.06 4.36 10.64
C ARG A 23 -0.25 3.58 10.57
N GLU A 24 -1.23 3.91 11.42
CA GLU A 24 -2.54 3.24 11.45
C GLU A 24 -3.26 3.34 10.10
N LYS A 25 -3.22 4.50 9.44
CA LYS A 25 -3.80 4.68 8.10
C LYS A 25 -3.13 3.76 7.06
N ILE A 26 -1.80 3.66 7.11
CA ILE A 26 -1.03 2.83 6.18
C ILE A 26 -1.26 1.34 6.47
N GLU A 27 -1.33 0.94 7.74
CA GLU A 27 -1.60 -0.45 8.14
C GLU A 27 -2.98 -0.91 7.66
N VAL A 28 -4.03 -0.11 7.85
CA VAL A 28 -5.38 -0.40 7.34
C VAL A 28 -5.36 -0.53 5.82
N PHE A 29 -4.65 0.37 5.13
CA PHE A 29 -4.54 0.30 3.68
C PHE A 29 -3.82 -0.98 3.21
N CYS A 30 -2.64 -1.27 3.74
CA CYS A 30 -1.84 -2.41 3.31
C CYS A 30 -2.48 -3.74 3.72
N PHE A 31 -2.83 -3.89 5.00
CA PHE A 31 -3.22 -5.20 5.52
C PHE A 31 -4.69 -5.55 5.32
N ASN A 32 -5.56 -4.55 5.09
CA ASN A 32 -6.97 -4.79 4.79
C ASN A 32 -7.26 -4.51 3.31
N LEU A 33 -7.18 -3.25 2.86
CA LEU A 33 -7.61 -2.86 1.51
C LEU A 33 -6.82 -3.57 0.39
N VAL A 34 -5.49 -3.54 0.44
CA VAL A 34 -4.65 -4.17 -0.60
C VAL A 34 -4.79 -5.70 -0.56
N SER A 35 -4.93 -6.29 0.62
CA SER A 35 -5.04 -7.75 0.78
C SER A 35 -6.40 -8.31 0.34
N GLU A 36 -7.45 -7.48 0.42
CA GLU A 36 -8.80 -7.79 -0.05
C GLU A 36 -8.98 -7.48 -1.54
N SER A 37 -8.27 -6.47 -2.05
CA SER A 37 -8.36 -6.07 -3.46
C SER A 37 -7.83 -7.16 -4.40
N GLY A 38 -8.61 -7.46 -5.45
CA GLY A 38 -8.19 -8.30 -6.55
C GLY A 38 -7.37 -7.56 -7.61
N ASN A 39 -7.29 -6.23 -7.55
CA ASN A 39 -6.52 -5.47 -8.52
C ASN A 39 -6.04 -4.16 -7.88
N PRO A 40 -4.74 -3.83 -7.96
CA PRO A 40 -4.24 -2.55 -7.48
C PRO A 40 -4.99 -1.35 -8.07
N SER A 41 -5.43 -1.44 -9.32
CA SER A 41 -6.15 -0.36 -10.03
C SER A 41 -7.52 -0.03 -9.43
N GLU A 42 -8.11 -0.95 -8.66
CA GLU A 42 -9.40 -0.75 -7.99
C GLU A 42 -9.24 -0.08 -6.62
N ILE A 43 -8.00 0.07 -6.14
CA ILE A 43 -7.72 0.65 -4.84
C ILE A 43 -7.77 2.18 -4.93
N LYS A 44 -8.73 2.77 -4.22
CA LYS A 44 -8.90 4.23 -4.16
C LYS A 44 -7.64 4.92 -3.64
N GLY A 45 -7.18 5.93 -4.37
CA GLY A 45 -6.00 6.73 -4.00
C GLY A 45 -4.65 6.14 -4.44
N ILE A 46 -4.67 5.02 -5.17
CA ILE A 46 -3.49 4.56 -5.89
C ILE A 46 -3.36 5.31 -7.21
N GLU A 47 -2.14 5.71 -7.54
CA GLU A 47 -1.78 6.30 -8.83
C GLU A 47 -0.80 5.36 -9.54
N LYS A 48 -1.09 5.00 -10.79
CA LYS A 48 -0.13 4.27 -11.63
C LYS A 48 1.07 5.16 -11.92
N LEU A 49 2.28 4.61 -11.81
CA LEU A 49 3.49 5.34 -12.17
C LEU A 49 3.59 5.45 -13.70
N THR A 50 3.85 6.66 -14.20
CA THR A 50 4.09 6.88 -15.63
C THR A 50 5.42 6.24 -16.04
N GLY A 51 5.42 5.56 -17.19
CA GLY A 51 6.59 4.82 -17.68
C GLY A 51 6.78 3.42 -17.09
N TYR A 52 5.87 2.96 -16.23
CA TYR A 52 5.92 1.61 -15.65
C TYR A 52 4.57 0.89 -15.82
N ASP A 53 4.60 -0.36 -16.28
CA ASP A 53 3.36 -1.10 -16.58
C ASP A 53 2.64 -1.62 -15.34
N THR A 54 3.40 -1.98 -14.30
CA THR A 54 2.90 -2.72 -13.14
C THR A 54 3.19 -2.05 -11.79
N PHE A 55 3.65 -0.79 -11.82
CA PHE A 55 4.01 -0.05 -10.62
C PHE A 55 2.98 1.02 -10.28
N TYR A 56 2.67 1.11 -8.99
CA TYR A 56 1.70 2.03 -8.44
C TYR A 56 2.29 2.72 -7.20
N LYS A 57 1.84 3.94 -6.92
CA LYS A 57 2.17 4.69 -5.71
C LYS A 57 0.89 5.11 -5.00
N VAL A 58 0.97 5.25 -3.69
CA VAL A 58 -0.07 5.86 -2.86
C VAL A 58 0.62 6.85 -1.93
N ARG A 59 0.01 8.03 -1.75
CA ARG A 59 0.54 9.07 -0.85
C ARG A 59 -0.28 9.09 0.44
N PHE A 60 0.43 9.14 1.56
CA PHE A 60 -0.15 9.32 2.89
C PHE A 60 0.45 10.57 3.51
N GLY A 61 -0.36 11.62 3.59
CA GLY A 61 0.05 12.97 3.95
C GLY A 61 -0.82 13.97 3.20
N ASP A 62 -0.82 15.22 3.66
CA ASP A 62 -1.36 16.35 2.89
C ASP A 62 -0.33 16.78 1.82
#